data_AF-A0A426U253-F1
#
_entry.id   AF-A0A426U253-F1
#
_cell.length_a   1.000
_cell.length_b   1.000
_cell.length_c   1.000
_cell.angle_alpha   90.00
_cell.angle_beta   90.00
_cell.angle_gamma   90.00
#
_symmetry.space_group_name_H-M   'P 1'
#
loop_
_entity.id
_entity.type
_entity.pdbx_description
1 polymer ?
#
loop_
_entity_poly.entity_id
_entity_poly.type
_entity_poly.pdbx_seq_one_letter_code
_entity_poly.pdbx_strand_id
1 'polypeptide(L)'
;MRDGTAPQYANGRHFCAQRFKGWPIAKWVTQELRGRRYRSIIGYNADEPKRAAKAADYADIQRTHEFPLIAWGWGRAEVLAYVRDVTGEEWEKSCCGFCPFTNGRTELVERHLREPEQGARALLMELLSRSMNPRFGLYPSGKPLRATLDAAGGVAAITQFQRMILTHEWAVYRVRRIYRAKAPLVDRSVEIIATGDRQAMLDHLRSLGQTETVGGIERVYLRRRPEGLRPSVEAFYVAAPHIIAKKEKKSFATRWHHQTDEARHGVSQIALF
;
A
#
# COMPACT_ATOMS: atom_id res chain seq x y z
N MET A 1 9.07 -1.53 3.06
CA MET A 1 8.65 -2.94 3.17
C MET A 1 8.62 -3.44 4.62
N ARG A 2 9.54 -3.04 5.49
CA ARG A 2 9.61 -3.47 6.91
C ARG A 2 8.32 -3.26 7.72
N ASP A 3 7.44 -2.36 7.29
CA ASP A 3 6.14 -2.15 7.93
C ASP A 3 5.08 -3.22 7.58
N GLY A 4 5.29 -4.07 6.58
CA GLY A 4 4.25 -5.02 6.12
C GLY A 4 2.98 -4.31 5.66
N THR A 5 3.14 -3.24 4.88
CA THR A 5 2.05 -2.45 4.29
C THR A 5 2.38 -2.03 2.87
N ALA A 6 1.41 -2.11 1.97
CA ALA A 6 1.44 -1.43 0.67
C ALA A 6 0.98 0.05 0.79
N PRO A 7 1.38 0.93 -0.14
CA PRO A 7 0.78 2.25 -0.27
C PRO A 7 -0.73 2.15 -0.48
N GLN A 8 -1.49 2.97 0.26
CA GLN A 8 -2.95 2.90 0.24
C GLN A 8 -3.59 4.05 -0.51
N TYR A 9 -4.74 3.74 -1.08
CA TYR A 9 -5.85 4.67 -1.28
C TYR A 9 -6.99 4.25 -0.35
N ALA A 10 -7.14 4.96 0.77
CA ALA A 10 -8.18 4.68 1.75
C ALA A 10 -9.03 5.94 1.96
N ASN A 11 -10.36 5.80 1.91
CA ASN A 11 -11.32 6.88 2.09
C ASN A 11 -11.02 8.12 1.20
N GLY A 12 -10.68 7.90 -0.07
CA GLY A 12 -10.36 8.99 -1.01
C GLY A 12 -9.02 9.70 -0.75
N ARG A 13 -8.22 9.26 0.23
CA ARG A 13 -6.99 9.93 0.65
C ARG A 13 -5.76 9.27 0.02
N HIS A 14 -4.90 10.11 -0.57
CA HIS A 14 -3.63 9.72 -1.18
C HIS A 14 -2.48 9.73 -0.14
N PHE A 15 -2.58 8.91 0.90
CA PHE A 15 -1.64 8.96 2.04
C PHE A 15 -0.17 8.81 1.65
N CYS A 16 0.14 7.94 0.68
CA CYS A 16 1.51 7.79 0.20
C CYS A 16 2.03 9.05 -0.52
N ALA A 17 1.22 9.67 -1.39
CA ALA A 17 1.58 10.90 -2.07
C ALA A 17 1.75 12.06 -1.07
N GLN A 18 0.88 12.17 -0.06
CA GLN A 18 1.02 13.17 0.99
C GLN A 18 2.33 12.96 1.77
N ARG A 19 2.58 11.74 2.27
CA ARG A 19 3.76 11.45 3.09
C ARG A 19 5.08 11.59 2.35
N PHE A 20 5.16 11.13 1.10
CA PHE A 20 6.42 11.03 0.36
C PHE A 20 6.62 12.14 -0.68
N LYS A 21 5.59 12.95 -0.97
CA LYS A 21 5.72 14.12 -1.86
C LYS A 21 5.29 15.40 -1.13
N GLY A 22 4.04 15.43 -0.67
CA GLY A 22 3.42 16.63 -0.09
C GLY A 22 4.16 17.17 1.15
N TRP A 23 4.44 16.33 2.14
CA TRP A 23 5.11 16.75 3.38
C TRP A 23 6.57 17.18 3.16
N PRO A 24 7.40 16.44 2.39
CA PRO A 24 8.75 16.92 2.06
C PRO A 24 8.75 18.25 1.33
N ILE A 25 7.88 18.43 0.32
CA ILE A 25 7.76 19.70 -0.41
C ILE A 25 7.34 20.82 0.54
N ALA A 26 6.31 20.60 1.36
CA ALA A 26 5.84 21.60 2.33
C ALA A 26 6.94 21.99 3.33
N LYS A 27 7.68 21.01 3.86
CA LYS A 27 8.80 21.26 4.77
C LYS A 27 9.87 22.12 4.10
N TRP A 28 10.28 21.77 2.88
CA TRP A 28 11.26 22.53 2.12
C TRP A 28 10.78 23.96 1.84
N VAL A 29 9.53 24.13 1.40
CA VAL A 29 8.92 25.46 1.17
C VAL A 29 8.99 26.32 2.42
N THR A 30 8.61 25.77 3.58
CA THR A 30 8.67 26.51 4.85
C THR A 30 10.10 26.94 5.20
N GLN A 31 11.08 26.06 4.98
CA GLN A 31 12.49 26.32 5.32
C GLN A 31 13.14 27.34 4.39
N GLU A 32 12.92 27.21 3.08
CA GLU A 32 13.61 28.02 2.07
C GLU A 32 12.89 29.33 1.76
N LEU A 33 11.57 29.30 1.68
CA LEU A 33 10.81 30.49 1.30
C LEU A 33 10.48 31.36 2.52
N ARG A 34 10.46 30.80 3.74
CA ARG A 34 10.29 31.53 5.02
C ARG A 34 9.07 32.46 5.00
N GLY A 35 7.95 31.99 4.45
CA GLY A 35 6.69 32.73 4.35
C GLY A 35 6.64 33.76 3.21
N ARG A 36 7.69 33.88 2.38
CA ARG A 36 7.65 34.71 1.16
C ARG A 36 6.62 34.16 0.18
N ARG A 37 5.96 35.08 -0.53
CA ARG A 37 5.05 34.73 -1.61
C ARG A 37 5.81 34.08 -2.76
N TYR A 38 5.23 33.06 -3.37
CA TYR A 38 5.82 32.36 -4.50
C TYR A 38 4.77 31.86 -5.48
N ARG A 39 5.23 31.59 -6.70
CA ARG A 39 4.43 31.06 -7.80
C ARG A 39 4.81 29.60 -8.00
N SER A 40 3.82 28.72 -7.93
CA SER A 40 3.96 27.29 -8.17
C SER A 40 3.57 26.99 -9.61
N ILE A 41 4.57 26.91 -10.48
CA ILE A 41 4.38 26.58 -11.90
C ILE A 41 4.28 25.05 -12.04
N ILE A 42 3.16 24.55 -12.55
CA ILE A 42 2.87 23.12 -12.65
C ILE A 42 2.52 22.76 -14.09
N GLY A 43 3.20 21.74 -14.64
CA GLY A 43 3.00 21.24 -15.99
C GLY A 43 1.78 20.32 -16.17
N TYR A 44 0.59 20.74 -15.73
CA TYR A 44 -0.65 20.09 -16.18
C TYR A 44 -0.93 20.54 -17.61
N ASN A 45 -1.21 19.59 -18.51
CA ASN A 45 -1.56 19.88 -19.92
C ASN A 45 -3.06 20.20 -20.06
N ALA A 46 -3.45 20.66 -21.26
CA ALA A 46 -4.81 21.07 -21.60
C ALA A 46 -5.85 19.95 -21.43
N ASP A 47 -5.45 18.67 -21.45
CA ASP A 47 -6.35 17.52 -21.23
C ASP A 47 -6.60 17.24 -19.74
N GLU A 48 -5.97 17.97 -18.82
CA GLU A 48 -6.05 17.76 -17.37
C GLU A 48 -6.71 18.92 -16.58
N PRO A 49 -7.80 19.56 -17.04
CA PRO A 49 -8.35 20.77 -16.39
C PRO A 49 -8.82 20.51 -14.95
N LYS A 50 -9.30 19.29 -14.66
CA LYS A 50 -9.71 18.88 -13.30
C LYS A 50 -8.55 18.91 -12.30
N ARG A 51 -7.31 18.68 -12.76
CA ARG A 51 -6.12 18.72 -11.88
C ARG A 51 -5.72 20.15 -11.56
N ALA A 52 -5.84 21.07 -12.53
CA ALA A 52 -5.63 22.50 -12.30
C ALA A 52 -6.68 23.06 -11.34
N ALA A 53 -7.96 22.74 -11.53
CA ALA A 53 -9.03 23.14 -10.60
C ALA A 53 -8.76 22.67 -9.17
N LYS A 54 -8.39 21.39 -8.99
CA LYS A 54 -8.04 20.84 -7.67
C LYS A 54 -6.79 21.47 -7.07
N ALA A 55 -5.84 21.92 -7.88
CA ALA A 55 -4.66 22.64 -7.38
C ALA A 55 -5.02 24.06 -6.92
N ALA A 56 -5.99 24.71 -7.58
CA ALA A 56 -6.47 26.03 -7.16
C ALA A 56 -7.05 26.03 -5.73
N ASP A 57 -7.66 24.92 -5.29
CA ASP A 57 -8.12 24.75 -3.89
C ASP A 57 -7.00 24.88 -2.84
N TYR A 58 -5.74 24.75 -3.27
CA TYR A 58 -4.56 24.86 -2.43
C TYR A 58 -3.80 26.18 -2.63
N ALA A 59 -4.33 27.12 -3.41
CA ALA A 59 -3.80 28.47 -3.47
C ALA A 59 -4.09 29.22 -2.16
N ASP A 60 -3.18 30.08 -1.74
CA ASP A 60 -3.35 30.96 -0.60
C ASP A 60 -2.57 32.27 -0.80
N ILE A 61 -2.53 33.13 0.23
CA ILE A 61 -1.83 34.42 0.17
C ILE A 61 -0.32 34.28 -0.08
N GLN A 62 0.28 33.13 0.22
CA GLN A 62 1.70 32.83 0.04
C GLN A 62 1.97 32.04 -1.25
N ARG A 63 1.02 31.23 -1.74
CA ARG A 63 1.18 30.42 -2.95
C ARG A 63 0.10 30.71 -3.99
N THR A 64 0.52 31.12 -5.18
CA THR A 64 -0.31 31.09 -6.39
C THR A 64 0.10 29.94 -7.32
N HIS A 65 -0.81 29.50 -8.17
CA HIS A 65 -0.57 28.43 -9.14
C HIS A 65 -0.63 28.95 -10.58
N GLU A 66 0.32 28.51 -11.42
CA GLU A 66 0.33 28.79 -12.86
C GLU A 66 0.39 27.47 -13.64
N PHE A 67 -0.35 27.41 -14.76
CA PHE A 67 -0.46 26.21 -15.62
C PHE A 67 -0.17 26.54 -17.09
N PRO A 68 1.11 26.76 -17.47
CA PRO A 68 1.46 27.27 -18.80
C PRO A 68 0.95 26.39 -19.96
N LEU A 69 1.04 25.06 -19.82
CA LEU A 69 0.61 24.15 -20.89
C LEU A 69 -0.90 24.20 -21.16
N ILE A 70 -1.71 24.48 -20.12
CA ILE A 70 -3.16 24.76 -20.31
C ILE A 70 -3.34 26.10 -21.02
N ALA A 71 -2.61 27.14 -20.59
CA ALA A 71 -2.70 28.47 -21.19
C ALA A 71 -2.28 28.48 -22.67
N TRP A 72 -1.34 27.62 -23.06
CA TRP A 72 -0.90 27.45 -24.45
C TRP A 72 -1.83 26.56 -25.28
N GLY A 73 -2.81 25.91 -24.64
CA GLY A 73 -3.69 24.93 -25.30
C GLY A 73 -2.98 23.63 -25.69
N TRP A 74 -1.85 23.30 -25.04
CA TRP A 74 -1.07 22.11 -25.35
C TRP A 74 -1.65 20.90 -24.61
N GLY A 75 -2.23 19.97 -25.37
CA GLY A 75 -2.63 18.66 -24.88
C GLY A 75 -1.43 17.73 -24.70
N ARG A 76 -1.70 16.47 -24.38
CA ARG A 76 -0.64 15.47 -24.18
C ARG A 76 0.19 15.23 -25.44
N ALA A 77 -0.44 15.26 -26.62
CA ALA A 77 0.24 14.99 -27.88
C ALA A 77 1.26 16.09 -28.20
N GLU A 78 0.88 17.35 -28.06
CA GLU A 78 1.74 18.51 -28.28
C GLU A 78 2.93 18.51 -27.31
N VAL A 79 2.68 18.21 -26.04
CA VAL A 79 3.74 18.11 -25.02
C VAL A 79 4.73 17.01 -25.36
N LEU A 80 4.28 15.82 -25.77
CA LEU A 80 5.17 14.72 -26.12
C LEU A 80 5.97 15.02 -27.40
N ALA A 81 5.34 15.63 -28.41
CA ALA A 81 6.03 16.05 -29.62
C ALA A 81 7.14 17.07 -29.30
N TYR A 82 6.85 18.05 -28.44
CA TYR A 82 7.84 19.04 -28.01
C TYR A 82 8.99 18.42 -27.22
N VAL A 83 8.71 17.51 -26.28
CA VAL A 83 9.75 16.81 -25.53
C VAL A 83 10.66 16.01 -26.48
N ARG A 84 10.08 15.32 -27.47
CA ARG A 84 10.84 14.56 -28.46
C ARG A 84 11.69 15.46 -29.34
N ASP A 85 11.16 16.59 -29.78
CA ASP A 85 11.90 17.57 -30.59
C ASP A 85 13.10 18.16 -29.84
N VAL A 86 12.92 18.52 -28.57
CA VAL A 86 13.97 19.14 -27.74
C VAL A 86 14.99 18.13 -27.22
N THR A 87 14.56 16.93 -26.84
CA THR A 87 15.40 15.97 -26.11
C THR A 87 15.83 14.76 -26.95
N GLY A 88 15.17 14.50 -28.07
CA GLY A 88 15.32 13.27 -28.86
C GLY A 88 14.61 12.05 -28.27
N GLU A 89 14.00 12.17 -27.09
CA GLU A 89 13.45 11.05 -26.31
C GLU A 89 11.94 11.12 -26.14
N GLU A 90 11.29 9.96 -26.00
CA GLU A 90 9.87 9.88 -25.63
C GLU A 90 9.72 9.63 -24.13
N TRP A 91 8.89 10.43 -23.46
CA TRP A 91 8.70 10.34 -22.01
C TRP A 91 7.35 9.75 -21.61
N GLU A 92 7.40 8.69 -20.82
CA GLU A 92 6.22 8.07 -20.22
C GLU A 92 5.72 8.84 -18.99
N LYS A 93 4.47 8.56 -18.58
CA LYS A 93 3.95 9.08 -17.32
C LYS A 93 4.74 8.47 -16.16
N SER A 94 5.41 9.32 -15.38
CA SER A 94 6.16 8.87 -14.22
C SER A 94 5.23 8.33 -13.12
N CYS A 95 5.58 7.15 -12.59
CA CYS A 95 4.98 6.62 -11.36
C CYS A 95 5.95 5.65 -10.66
N CYS A 96 5.67 5.32 -9.40
CA CYS A 96 6.39 4.26 -8.69
C CYS A 96 6.03 2.89 -9.29
N GLY A 97 6.97 1.95 -9.35
CA GLY A 97 6.71 0.57 -9.81
C GLY A 97 5.66 -0.19 -8.98
N PHE A 98 5.30 0.30 -7.80
CA PHE A 98 4.27 -0.25 -6.91
C PHE A 98 3.14 0.77 -6.65
N CYS A 99 2.88 1.67 -7.60
CA CYS A 99 1.90 2.74 -7.44
C CYS A 99 0.46 2.17 -7.38
N PRO A 100 -0.28 2.34 -6.28
CA PRO A 100 -1.65 1.82 -6.17
C PRO A 100 -2.63 2.60 -7.06
N PHE A 101 -2.28 3.83 -7.46
CA PHE A 101 -3.12 4.70 -8.29
C PHE A 101 -3.14 4.33 -9.76
N THR A 102 -2.26 3.45 -10.21
CA THR A 102 -2.37 2.90 -11.56
C THR A 102 -3.52 1.90 -11.62
N ASN A 103 -3.91 1.29 -10.49
CA ASN A 103 -4.93 0.26 -10.41
C ASN A 103 -4.73 -0.86 -11.47
N GLY A 104 -3.48 -1.21 -11.75
CA GLY A 104 -3.14 -2.23 -12.76
C GLY A 104 -3.34 -1.81 -14.22
N ARG A 105 -3.35 -0.49 -14.51
CA ARG A 105 -3.35 0.05 -15.87
C ARG A 105 -2.21 -0.50 -16.74
N THR A 106 -2.49 -0.66 -18.02
CA THR A 106 -1.61 -1.26 -19.04
C THR A 106 -0.21 -0.65 -19.03
N GLU A 107 -0.07 0.67 -18.91
CA GLU A 107 1.23 1.33 -18.97
C GLU A 107 2.17 0.90 -17.82
N LEU A 108 1.61 0.62 -16.62
CA LEU A 108 2.42 0.08 -15.52
C LEU A 108 2.80 -1.38 -15.79
N VAL A 109 1.89 -2.14 -16.39
CA VAL A 109 2.12 -3.56 -16.71
C VAL A 109 3.23 -3.67 -17.77
N GLU A 110 3.14 -2.91 -18.85
CA GLU A 110 4.18 -2.81 -19.88
C GLU A 110 5.52 -2.41 -19.28
N ARG A 111 5.51 -1.47 -18.32
CA ARG A 111 6.73 -1.13 -17.57
C ARG A 111 7.27 -2.30 -16.76
N HIS A 112 6.43 -3.11 -16.10
CA HIS A 112 6.88 -4.33 -15.43
C HIS A 112 7.37 -5.41 -16.39
N LEU A 113 6.93 -5.42 -17.66
CA LEU A 113 7.49 -6.31 -18.68
C LEU A 113 8.89 -5.88 -19.10
N ARG A 114 9.13 -4.56 -19.23
CA ARG A 114 10.46 -3.98 -19.56
C ARG A 114 11.43 -3.97 -18.37
N GLU A 115 10.93 -3.71 -17.18
CA GLU A 115 11.66 -3.62 -15.91
C GLU A 115 11.15 -4.71 -14.93
N PRO A 116 11.47 -6.00 -15.17
CA PRO A 116 10.93 -7.11 -14.39
C PRO A 116 11.26 -7.04 -12.90
N GLU A 117 12.38 -6.41 -12.51
CA GLU A 117 12.75 -6.22 -11.11
C GLU A 117 11.77 -5.32 -10.36
N GLN A 118 11.20 -4.31 -11.03
CA GLN A 118 10.17 -3.46 -10.43
C GLN A 118 8.88 -4.24 -10.21
N GLY A 119 8.50 -5.08 -11.17
CA GLY A 119 7.34 -5.97 -11.05
C GLY A 119 7.52 -6.97 -9.90
N ALA A 120 8.69 -7.61 -9.82
CA ALA A 120 9.02 -8.54 -8.75
C ALA A 120 8.98 -7.88 -7.36
N ARG A 121 9.55 -6.67 -7.26
CA ARG A 121 9.54 -5.86 -6.02
C ARG A 121 8.11 -5.46 -5.62
N ALA A 122 7.25 -5.15 -6.58
CA ALA A 122 5.85 -4.83 -6.32
C ALA A 122 5.05 -6.07 -5.87
N LEU A 123 5.29 -7.24 -6.48
CA LEU A 123 4.72 -8.52 -6.03
C LEU A 123 5.14 -8.87 -4.60
N LEU A 124 6.41 -8.71 -4.26
CA LEU A 124 6.91 -8.91 -2.90
C LEU A 124 6.25 -7.95 -1.91
N MET A 125 6.08 -6.68 -2.28
CA MET A 125 5.38 -5.70 -1.45
C MET A 125 3.93 -6.12 -1.18
N GLU A 126 3.21 -6.57 -2.21
CA GLU A 126 1.84 -7.03 -2.08
C GLU A 126 1.74 -8.30 -1.21
N LEU A 127 2.63 -9.28 -1.40
CA LEU A 127 2.70 -10.48 -0.56
C LEU A 127 2.87 -10.11 0.91
N LEU A 128 3.89 -9.33 1.25
CA LEU A 128 4.19 -8.91 2.62
C LEU A 128 3.01 -8.13 3.25
N SER A 129 2.39 -7.25 2.47
CA SER A 129 1.21 -6.48 2.86
C SER A 129 0.02 -7.38 3.18
N ARG A 130 -0.28 -8.33 2.29
CA ARG A 130 -1.39 -9.27 2.42
C ARG A 130 -1.17 -10.29 3.53
N SER A 131 0.07 -10.73 3.77
CA SER A 131 0.40 -11.59 4.91
C SER A 131 -0.01 -10.94 6.23
N MET A 132 0.27 -9.64 6.41
CA MET A 132 -0.08 -8.90 7.63
C MET A 132 -1.55 -8.45 7.69
N ASN A 133 -2.22 -8.37 6.56
CA ASN A 133 -3.65 -8.03 6.49
C ASN A 133 -4.26 -8.64 5.21
N PRO A 134 -5.12 -9.67 5.30
CA PRO A 134 -5.68 -10.33 4.12
C PRO A 134 -6.49 -9.40 3.21
N ARG A 135 -6.97 -8.28 3.75
CA ARG A 135 -7.78 -7.26 3.04
C ARG A 135 -6.91 -6.14 2.42
N PHE A 136 -5.61 -6.38 2.23
CA PHE A 136 -4.62 -5.31 2.02
C PHE A 136 -3.75 -5.54 0.79
N GLY A 137 -4.43 -5.65 -0.35
CA GLY A 137 -3.81 -5.71 -1.67
C GLY A 137 -3.21 -4.38 -2.10
N LEU A 138 -2.47 -4.43 -3.20
CA LEU A 138 -1.84 -3.25 -3.79
C LEU A 138 -2.87 -2.31 -4.44
N TYR A 139 -3.89 -2.89 -5.09
CA TYR A 139 -4.87 -2.15 -5.86
C TYR A 139 -6.22 -2.01 -5.13
N PRO A 140 -6.88 -0.84 -5.20
CA PRO A 140 -8.20 -0.63 -4.58
C PRO A 140 -9.28 -1.57 -5.11
N SER A 141 -9.16 -2.01 -6.36
CA SER A 141 -10.06 -3.01 -6.97
C SER A 141 -9.99 -4.39 -6.31
N GLY A 142 -8.98 -4.65 -5.48
CA GLY A 142 -8.73 -5.97 -4.89
C GLY A 142 -8.07 -6.97 -5.85
N LYS A 143 -7.94 -6.63 -7.14
CA LYS A 143 -7.24 -7.47 -8.13
C LYS A 143 -5.77 -7.62 -7.72
N PRO A 144 -5.26 -8.85 -7.52
CA PRO A 144 -3.84 -9.03 -7.20
C PRO A 144 -2.98 -8.65 -8.41
N LEU A 145 -1.82 -8.04 -8.16
CA LEU A 145 -0.86 -7.69 -9.22
C LEU A 145 -0.43 -8.94 -10.01
N ARG A 146 -0.31 -10.07 -9.32
CA ARG A 146 0.06 -11.35 -9.93
C ARG A 146 -0.87 -11.72 -11.09
N ALA A 147 -2.18 -11.63 -10.91
CA ALA A 147 -3.15 -11.95 -11.96
C ALA A 147 -3.04 -10.99 -13.17
N THR A 148 -2.67 -9.74 -12.94
CA THR A 148 -2.43 -8.78 -14.03
C THR A 148 -1.17 -9.14 -14.81
N LEU A 149 -0.10 -9.56 -14.14
CA LEU A 149 1.15 -9.97 -14.81
C LEU A 149 1.01 -11.31 -15.51
N ASP A 150 0.31 -12.29 -14.93
CA ASP A 150 0.04 -13.58 -15.58
C ASP A 150 -0.71 -13.35 -16.91
N ALA A 151 -1.76 -12.54 -16.90
CA ALA A 151 -2.55 -12.22 -18.10
C ALA A 151 -1.76 -11.48 -19.19
N ALA A 152 -0.69 -10.77 -18.82
CA ALA A 152 0.16 -10.00 -19.73
C ALA A 152 1.46 -10.74 -20.14
N GLY A 153 1.62 -12.02 -19.76
CA GLY A 153 2.84 -12.76 -20.07
C GLY A 153 4.08 -12.31 -19.28
N GLY A 154 3.90 -11.77 -18.08
CA GLY A 154 4.95 -11.25 -17.19
C GLY A 154 5.85 -12.29 -16.53
N VAL A 155 6.25 -13.32 -17.28
CA VAL A 155 7.02 -14.49 -16.80
C VAL A 155 8.32 -14.07 -16.13
N ALA A 156 9.04 -13.09 -16.67
CA ALA A 156 10.31 -12.62 -16.11
C ALA A 156 10.14 -12.01 -14.70
N ALA A 157 9.19 -11.11 -14.52
CA ALA A 157 8.88 -10.49 -13.22
C ALA A 157 8.41 -11.52 -12.19
N ILE A 158 7.59 -12.49 -12.62
CA ILE A 158 7.10 -13.58 -11.77
C ILE A 158 8.25 -14.51 -11.35
N THR A 159 9.11 -14.89 -12.29
CA THR A 159 10.27 -15.74 -12.03
C THR A 159 11.23 -15.06 -11.06
N GLN A 160 11.49 -13.77 -11.25
CA GLN A 160 12.33 -13.02 -10.34
C GLN A 160 11.69 -12.88 -8.94
N PHE A 161 10.38 -12.68 -8.86
CA PHE A 161 9.66 -12.72 -7.60
C PHE A 161 9.76 -14.09 -6.91
N GLN A 162 9.62 -15.19 -7.65
CA GLN A 162 9.79 -16.55 -7.14
C GLN A 162 11.21 -16.77 -6.60
N ARG A 163 12.23 -16.31 -7.31
CA ARG A 163 13.62 -16.34 -6.83
C ARG A 163 13.74 -15.55 -5.52
N MET A 164 13.21 -14.33 -5.46
CA MET A 164 13.22 -13.51 -4.23
C MET A 164 12.62 -14.28 -3.05
N ILE A 165 11.44 -14.88 -3.18
CA ILE A 165 10.81 -15.58 -2.05
C ILE A 165 11.51 -16.88 -1.67
N LEU A 166 12.22 -17.53 -2.59
CA LEU A 166 12.98 -18.76 -2.32
C LEU A 166 14.32 -18.47 -1.62
N THR A 167 14.93 -17.32 -1.90
CA THR A 167 16.25 -16.97 -1.34
C THR A 167 16.18 -16.18 -0.03
N HIS A 168 15.01 -15.62 0.32
CA HIS A 168 14.85 -14.96 1.62
C HIS A 168 14.67 -16.00 2.73
N GLU A 169 15.23 -15.73 3.89
CA GLU A 169 14.78 -16.36 5.14
C GLU A 169 13.28 -16.06 5.33
N TRP A 170 12.55 -17.01 5.89
CA TRP A 170 11.14 -16.86 6.25
C TRP A 170 10.98 -16.72 7.75
N ALA A 171 9.82 -16.19 8.15
CA ALA A 171 9.43 -16.12 9.54
C ALA A 171 7.96 -16.51 9.70
N VAL A 172 7.65 -17.14 10.83
CA VAL A 172 6.29 -17.22 11.33
C VAL A 172 6.01 -15.97 12.16
N TYR A 173 5.00 -15.22 11.77
CA TYR A 173 4.57 -14.01 12.46
C TYR A 173 3.29 -14.25 13.23
N ARG A 174 3.20 -13.69 14.43
CA ARG A 174 1.92 -13.49 15.12
C ARG A 174 1.43 -12.08 14.85
N VAL A 175 0.25 -11.98 14.24
CA VAL A 175 -0.37 -10.71 13.91
C VAL A 175 -1.62 -10.54 14.76
N ARG A 176 -1.70 -9.41 15.48
CA ARG A 176 -2.87 -9.02 16.27
C ARG A 176 -3.30 -7.62 15.87
N ARG A 177 -4.60 -7.39 15.75
CA ARG A 177 -5.16 -6.14 15.25
C ARG A 177 -6.39 -5.74 16.04
N ILE A 178 -6.47 -4.45 16.37
CA ILE A 178 -7.60 -3.85 17.08
C ILE A 178 -8.25 -2.84 16.14
N TYR A 179 -9.50 -3.12 15.77
CA TYR A 179 -10.34 -2.23 15.01
C TYR A 179 -11.15 -1.39 15.98
N ARG A 180 -10.80 -0.12 16.10
CA ARG A 180 -11.55 0.79 16.98
C ARG A 180 -12.94 1.07 16.42
N ALA A 181 -13.85 1.45 17.32
CA ALA A 181 -15.23 1.83 17.00
C ALA A 181 -15.30 2.85 15.85
N LYS A 182 -14.50 3.93 15.93
CA LYS A 182 -14.40 4.93 14.86
C LYS A 182 -13.29 4.58 13.87
N ALA A 183 -13.66 4.36 12.60
CA ALA A 183 -12.72 4.26 11.49
C ALA A 183 -11.95 5.59 11.30
N PRO A 184 -10.73 5.60 10.71
CA PRO A 184 -9.97 4.47 10.15
C PRO A 184 -8.98 3.84 11.15
N LEU A 185 -9.13 4.10 12.45
CA LEU A 185 -8.10 3.77 13.43
C LEU A 185 -7.99 2.25 13.64
N VAL A 186 -6.84 1.70 13.26
CA VAL A 186 -6.47 0.30 13.49
C VAL A 186 -5.10 0.27 14.15
N ASP A 187 -5.04 -0.32 15.34
CA ASP A 187 -3.77 -0.65 15.98
C ASP A 187 -3.36 -2.08 15.59
N ARG A 188 -2.06 -2.32 15.52
CA ARG A 188 -1.52 -3.65 15.22
C ARG A 188 -0.30 -3.95 16.08
N SER A 189 -0.15 -5.23 16.35
CA SER A 189 1.05 -5.89 16.86
C SER A 189 1.51 -6.90 15.82
N VAL A 190 2.79 -6.88 15.50
CA VAL A 190 3.48 -7.90 14.70
C VAL A 190 4.65 -8.40 15.53
N GLU A 191 4.65 -9.70 15.80
CA GLU A 191 5.68 -10.42 16.53
C GLU A 191 6.27 -11.50 15.63
N ILE A 192 7.56 -11.79 15.78
CA ILE A 192 8.26 -12.87 15.07
C ILE A 192 8.37 -14.03 16.05
N ILE A 193 7.81 -15.18 15.69
CA ILE A 193 7.74 -16.38 16.53
C ILE A 193 8.92 -17.30 16.25
N ALA A 194 9.25 -17.48 14.98
CA ALA A 194 10.37 -18.28 14.52
C ALA A 194 10.87 -17.73 13.19
N THR A 195 12.13 -18.03 12.87
CA THR A 195 12.73 -17.79 11.56
C THR A 195 13.42 -19.06 11.07
N GLY A 196 13.62 -19.17 9.76
CA GLY A 196 14.27 -20.31 9.13
C GLY A 196 14.02 -20.34 7.63
N ASP A 197 14.28 -21.47 6.99
CA ASP A 197 13.93 -21.62 5.58
C ASP A 197 12.40 -21.65 5.38
N ARG A 198 11.98 -21.47 4.13
CA ARG A 198 10.57 -21.38 3.76
C ARG A 198 9.77 -22.61 4.18
N GLN A 199 10.29 -23.80 3.96
CA GLN A 199 9.54 -25.03 4.19
C GLN A 199 9.38 -25.27 5.69
N ALA A 200 10.46 -25.12 6.46
CA ALA A 200 10.42 -25.22 7.92
C ALA A 200 9.42 -24.23 8.54
N MET A 201 9.33 -22.99 8.04
CA MET A 201 8.38 -22.00 8.56
C MET A 201 6.93 -22.28 8.16
N LEU A 202 6.67 -22.85 6.98
CA LEU A 202 5.33 -23.30 6.59
C LEU A 202 4.88 -24.49 7.45
N ASP A 203 5.77 -25.44 7.72
CA ASP A 203 5.47 -26.58 8.58
C ASP A 203 5.30 -26.16 10.04
N HIS A 204 6.11 -25.22 10.51
CA HIS A 204 5.91 -24.59 11.82
C HIS A 204 4.54 -23.91 11.90
N LEU A 205 4.13 -23.14 10.88
CA LEU A 205 2.80 -22.53 10.85
C LEU A 205 1.68 -23.58 10.98
N ARG A 206 1.77 -24.68 10.23
CA ARG A 206 0.79 -25.78 10.25
C ARG A 206 0.76 -26.52 11.60
N SER A 207 1.89 -26.58 12.30
CA SER A 207 1.96 -27.15 13.65
C SER A 207 1.23 -26.30 14.71
N LEU A 208 1.03 -24.99 14.45
CA LEU A 208 0.34 -24.09 15.39
C LEU A 208 -1.19 -24.23 15.37
N GLY A 209 -1.75 -24.98 14.41
CA GLY A 209 -3.18 -25.27 14.35
C GLY A 209 -3.71 -25.43 12.92
N GLN A 210 -5.03 -25.54 12.80
CA GLN A 210 -5.69 -25.70 11.50
C GLN A 210 -5.46 -24.46 10.62
N THR A 211 -4.92 -24.70 9.42
CA THR A 211 -4.65 -23.65 8.44
C THR A 211 -5.86 -23.38 7.57
N GLU A 212 -6.07 -22.11 7.26
CA GLU A 212 -7.02 -21.64 6.25
C GLU A 212 -6.29 -20.78 5.21
N THR A 213 -6.59 -21.00 3.93
CA THR A 213 -5.99 -20.23 2.83
C THR A 213 -6.91 -19.07 2.44
N VAL A 214 -6.47 -17.85 2.74
CA VAL A 214 -7.20 -16.63 2.36
C VAL A 214 -6.37 -15.83 1.37
N GLY A 215 -6.88 -15.74 0.14
CA GLY A 215 -6.24 -15.00 -0.95
C GLY A 215 -4.85 -15.52 -1.30
N GLY A 216 -4.67 -16.85 -1.31
CA GLY A 216 -3.44 -17.54 -1.65
C GLY A 216 -2.39 -17.62 -0.54
N ILE A 217 -2.73 -17.25 0.70
CA ILE A 217 -1.81 -17.24 1.84
C ILE A 217 -2.42 -18.04 2.99
N GLU A 218 -1.70 -19.07 3.45
CA GLU A 218 -2.06 -19.90 4.61
C GLU A 218 -1.95 -19.09 5.92
N ARG A 219 -2.93 -19.28 6.80
CA ARG A 219 -2.97 -18.67 8.14
C ARG A 219 -3.58 -19.63 9.14
N VAL A 220 -3.14 -19.55 10.39
CA VAL A 220 -3.83 -20.15 11.54
C VAL A 220 -4.54 -19.04 12.30
N TYR A 221 -5.86 -19.00 12.24
CA TYR A 221 -6.64 -17.96 12.91
C TYR A 221 -6.87 -18.32 14.38
N LEU A 222 -6.49 -17.40 15.28
CA LEU A 222 -6.84 -17.46 16.70
C LEU A 222 -8.15 -16.74 16.97
N ARG A 223 -8.40 -15.64 16.26
CA ARG A 223 -9.63 -14.86 16.30
C ARG A 223 -9.91 -14.26 14.94
N ARG A 224 -11.06 -14.60 14.35
CA ARG A 224 -11.56 -13.98 13.12
C ARG A 224 -12.19 -12.63 13.46
N ARG A 225 -11.92 -11.63 12.63
CA ARG A 225 -12.68 -10.38 12.66
C ARG A 225 -14.07 -10.65 12.07
N PRO A 226 -15.16 -10.39 12.80
CA PRO A 226 -16.49 -10.40 12.23
C PRO A 226 -16.62 -9.28 11.19
N GLU A 227 -17.28 -9.55 10.06
CA GLU A 227 -17.45 -8.55 9.02
C GLU A 227 -18.43 -7.46 9.45
N GLY A 228 -18.18 -6.20 9.05
CA GLY A 228 -19.02 -5.06 9.44
C GLY A 228 -18.93 -4.61 10.90
N LEU A 229 -18.52 -5.47 11.85
CA LEU A 229 -18.55 -5.14 13.28
C LEU A 229 -17.32 -4.36 13.76
N ARG A 230 -17.59 -3.30 14.52
CA ARG A 230 -16.62 -2.49 15.27
C ARG A 230 -17.23 -2.06 16.61
N PRO A 231 -16.47 -2.05 17.72
CA PRO A 231 -15.07 -2.47 17.80
C PRO A 231 -14.90 -3.98 17.62
N SER A 232 -13.75 -4.41 17.13
CA SER A 232 -13.44 -5.83 16.92
C SER A 232 -11.95 -6.09 16.93
N VAL A 233 -11.56 -7.35 17.07
CA VAL A 233 -10.16 -7.80 17.03
C VAL A 233 -9.96 -8.89 15.99
N GLU A 234 -8.71 -9.03 15.54
CA GLU A 234 -8.27 -10.10 14.66
C GLU A 234 -6.92 -10.61 15.20
N ALA A 235 -6.75 -11.93 15.25
CA ALA A 235 -5.47 -12.55 15.61
C ALA A 235 -5.23 -13.80 14.77
N PHE A 236 -4.03 -13.92 14.21
CA PHE A 236 -3.62 -15.09 13.44
C PHE A 236 -2.10 -15.24 13.40
N TYR A 237 -1.65 -16.45 13.05
CA TYR A 237 -0.29 -16.72 12.62
C TYR A 237 -0.22 -16.77 11.09
N VAL A 238 0.92 -16.39 10.54
CA VAL A 238 1.20 -16.43 9.09
C VAL A 238 2.69 -16.62 8.85
N ALA A 239 3.05 -17.42 7.85
CA ALA A 239 4.44 -17.54 7.38
C ALA A 239 4.65 -16.60 6.19
N ALA A 240 5.75 -15.84 6.19
CA ALA A 240 6.12 -14.93 5.09
C ALA A 240 7.63 -14.65 5.11
N PRO A 241 8.22 -14.07 4.04
CA PRO A 241 9.62 -13.66 4.05
C PRO A 241 9.96 -12.77 5.26
N HIS A 242 11.14 -12.99 5.86
CA HIS A 242 11.63 -12.32 7.06
C HIS A 242 12.14 -10.88 6.76
N ILE A 243 11.23 -10.02 6.30
CA ILE A 243 11.49 -8.62 5.95
C ILE A 243 10.79 -7.67 6.91
N ILE A 244 9.68 -8.10 7.50
CA ILE A 244 8.80 -7.28 8.32
C ILE A 244 9.39 -7.19 9.73
N ALA A 245 9.58 -5.97 10.22
CA ALA A 245 10.06 -5.75 11.56
C ALA A 245 8.94 -6.01 12.58
N LYS A 246 9.32 -6.52 13.77
CA LYS A 246 8.43 -6.50 14.93
C LYS A 246 7.93 -5.08 15.16
N LYS A 247 6.64 -4.94 15.48
CA LYS A 247 6.01 -3.62 15.62
C LYS A 247 4.83 -3.69 16.57
N GLU A 248 4.89 -2.91 17.64
CA GLU A 248 3.79 -2.76 18.59
C GLU A 248 3.84 -1.35 19.19
N LYS A 249 2.68 -0.75 19.48
CA LYS A 249 2.61 0.50 20.27
C LYS A 249 2.66 0.16 21.75
N LYS A 250 3.30 1.01 22.57
CA LYS A 250 3.36 0.82 24.05
C LYS A 250 2.01 0.51 24.70
N SER A 251 0.93 1.13 24.20
CA SER A 251 -0.44 0.95 24.72
C SER A 251 -1.23 -0.20 24.06
N PHE A 252 -0.61 -1.01 23.20
CA PHE A 252 -1.30 -2.08 22.49
C PHE A 252 -1.76 -3.18 23.43
N ALA A 253 -0.88 -3.71 24.28
CA ALA A 253 -1.20 -4.82 25.18
C ALA A 253 -2.39 -4.50 26.10
N THR A 254 -2.39 -3.32 26.74
CA THR A 254 -3.50 -2.83 27.56
C THR A 254 -4.81 -2.75 26.78
N ARG A 255 -4.79 -2.17 25.57
CA ARG A 255 -5.99 -2.07 24.72
C ARG A 255 -6.46 -3.43 24.22
N TRP A 256 -5.53 -4.34 23.92
CA TRP A 256 -5.84 -5.70 23.49
C TRP A 256 -6.60 -6.44 24.58
N HIS A 257 -6.07 -6.43 25.81
CA HIS A 257 -6.69 -7.08 26.97
C HIS A 257 -8.12 -6.58 27.20
N HIS A 258 -8.31 -5.25 27.29
CA HIS A 258 -9.62 -4.62 27.43
C HIS A 258 -10.61 -5.10 26.36
N GLN A 259 -10.22 -5.03 25.08
CA GLN A 259 -11.12 -5.40 23.98
C GLN A 259 -11.44 -6.90 23.95
N THR A 260 -10.48 -7.76 24.32
CA THR A 260 -10.70 -9.21 24.34
C THR A 260 -11.49 -9.69 25.55
N ASP A 261 -11.43 -8.98 26.67
CA ASP A 261 -12.23 -9.30 27.86
C ASP A 261 -13.64 -8.75 27.75
N GLU A 262 -13.83 -7.52 27.25
CA GLU A 262 -15.19 -7.04 26.88
C GLU A 262 -15.87 -8.00 25.89
N ALA A 263 -15.12 -8.49 24.89
CA ALA A 263 -15.64 -9.47 23.94
C ALA A 263 -15.91 -10.85 24.56
N ARG A 264 -15.33 -11.19 25.72
CA ARG A 264 -15.69 -12.40 26.47
C ARG A 264 -16.98 -12.20 27.26
N HIS A 265 -17.20 -11.02 27.82
CA HIS A 265 -18.37 -10.72 28.65
C HIS A 265 -19.61 -10.28 27.81
N GLY A 266 -19.41 -9.75 26.61
CA GLY A 266 -20.49 -9.30 25.70
C GLY A 266 -21.21 -10.41 24.94
N VAL A 267 -20.79 -11.68 25.06
CA VAL A 267 -21.48 -12.83 24.42
C VAL A 267 -22.65 -13.33 25.29
N SER A 268 -22.83 -12.82 26.51
CA SER A 268 -23.94 -13.20 27.42
C SER A 268 -25.19 -12.32 27.35
N GLN A 269 -25.31 -11.39 26.39
CA GLN A 269 -26.50 -10.52 26.27
C GLN A 269 -27.08 -10.42 24.85
N ILE A 270 -27.19 -11.54 24.15
CA ILE A 270 -28.23 -11.68 23.11
C ILE A 270 -29.17 -12.78 23.59
N ALA A 271 -29.97 -12.43 24.61
CA ALA A 271 -31.16 -13.16 24.97
C ALA A 271 -32.32 -12.58 24.14
N LEU A 272 -32.91 -13.46 23.33
CA LEU A 272 -34.33 -13.53 22.98
C LEU A 272 -35.12 -12.21 23.03
N PHE A 273 -35.42 -11.65 21.84
CA PHE A 273 -36.76 -11.20 21.46
C PHE A 273 -36.93 -11.40 19.95
#